data_AF-A0A284RB50-F1
#
_entry.id   AF-A0A284RB50-F1
#
_cell.length_a   1.000
_cell.length_b   1.000
_cell.length_c   1.000
_cell.angle_alpha   90.00
_cell.angle_beta   90.00
_cell.angle_gamma   90.00
#
_symmetry.space_group_name_H-M   'P 1'
#
loop_
_entity.id
_entity.type
_entity.pdbx_description
1 polymer ?
#
loop_
_entity_poly.entity_id
_entity_poly.type
_entity_poly.pdbx_seq_one_letter_code
_entity_poly.pdbx_strand_id
1 'polypeptide(L)'
;MASTSAPPPSSSSSWPPDPIPPVGYLSRKALPIKRNDAESLTREDVQFDLLNHIFSDQTAVFTPQTPGKTTKLPFKELYINALYNSSKCSKVLKEKMVETPAFALEFAKICLLTNVGRINTTMAFFPEMKTALRTYHPVPSLQKTDGNAQDAPRIKNCLKAALLPSELKTLPPSSPDEILLKLRSGKRPPTSVVNLVFVLSNHAAPLARVHFDGTVNFLDFFLPKPLASADRARAFLWFMYHYLENPAGSNPFDDDYSRKHPNMAPYLRPLSQREAARENVDTEDEIIWGNMMSNQRNIFLHKLVSSMESDKKAKPAAPHFVPAAPEATPSVGHRTGQEPSRDEAPFMFYVPGREPTPSREVNEQETPMLLPDPRHSRRHQTEQHQQNQPPSAPPQYIRHRQPPQQQQLPRHHTIPIMPRSHTRTYSAPISRQEEGRSIVQQAFHMALNSDPLLDSDEENADDNLRVDYRALSLL
;
A
#
# COMPACT_ATOMS: atom_id res chain seq x y z
N MET A 1 -31.77 4.11 -74.76
CA MET A 1 -30.66 3.49 -74.00
C MET A 1 -30.09 4.54 -73.08
N ALA A 2 -30.44 4.50 -71.80
CA ALA A 2 -29.94 5.42 -70.78
C ALA A 2 -29.01 4.62 -69.87
N SER A 3 -27.72 4.94 -69.89
CA SER A 3 -26.72 4.35 -69.00
C SER A 3 -26.30 5.39 -67.97
N THR A 4 -26.69 5.13 -66.73
CA THR A 4 -26.38 5.88 -65.52
C THR A 4 -24.92 5.65 -65.11
N SER A 5 -24.16 6.74 -64.96
CA SER A 5 -22.81 6.75 -64.38
C SER A 5 -22.87 6.76 -62.85
N ALA A 6 -22.22 5.80 -62.20
CA ALA A 6 -22.07 5.74 -60.74
C ALA A 6 -21.07 6.79 -60.22
N PRO A 7 -21.23 7.32 -58.98
CA PRO A 7 -20.28 8.24 -58.37
C PRO A 7 -19.06 7.49 -57.76
N PRO A 8 -17.92 8.17 -57.56
CA PRO A 8 -16.72 7.55 -57.01
C PRO A 8 -16.85 7.25 -55.51
N PRO A 9 -16.11 6.25 -54.98
CA PRO A 9 -16.19 5.88 -53.58
C PRO A 9 -15.61 6.97 -52.67
N SER A 10 -16.34 7.26 -51.59
CA SER A 10 -15.96 8.17 -50.52
C SER A 10 -14.62 7.77 -49.89
N SER A 11 -13.69 8.73 -49.83
CA SER A 11 -12.45 8.65 -49.09
C SER A 11 -12.73 8.35 -47.61
N SER A 12 -12.23 7.21 -47.14
CA SER A 12 -12.19 6.87 -45.72
C SER A 12 -11.37 7.91 -44.96
N SER A 13 -12.01 8.62 -44.04
CA SER A 13 -11.36 9.48 -43.05
C SER A 13 -10.47 8.63 -42.14
N SER A 14 -9.17 8.59 -42.47
CA SER A 14 -8.15 8.02 -41.60
C SER A 14 -7.90 8.96 -40.43
N TRP A 15 -8.47 8.65 -39.27
CA TRP A 15 -8.04 9.25 -38.02
C TRP A 15 -6.52 9.06 -37.85
N PRO A 16 -5.78 10.03 -37.27
CA PRO A 16 -4.38 9.83 -36.96
C PRO A 16 -4.24 8.60 -36.05
N PRO A 17 -3.21 7.74 -36.23
CA PRO A 17 -2.96 6.67 -35.29
C PRO A 17 -2.78 7.26 -33.89
N ASP A 18 -3.39 6.62 -32.89
CA ASP A 18 -3.26 7.02 -31.49
C ASP A 18 -1.78 7.15 -31.14
N PRO A 19 -1.35 8.23 -30.45
CA PRO A 19 0.04 8.41 -30.09
C PRO A 19 0.50 7.23 -29.24
N ILE A 20 1.59 6.59 -29.67
CA ILE A 20 2.21 5.48 -28.95
C ILE A 20 2.52 5.99 -27.53
N PRO A 21 1.97 5.37 -26.47
CA PRO A 21 2.20 5.83 -25.11
C PRO A 21 3.70 5.87 -24.80
N PRO A 22 4.18 6.86 -24.04
CA PRO A 22 5.56 6.88 -23.58
C PRO A 22 5.94 5.53 -22.93
N VAL A 23 7.15 5.06 -23.20
CA VAL A 23 7.68 3.83 -22.60
C VAL A 23 7.47 3.87 -21.08
N GLY A 24 6.78 2.87 -20.53
CA GLY A 24 6.47 2.76 -19.10
C GLY A 24 5.17 3.41 -18.62
N TYR A 25 4.46 4.20 -19.44
CA TYR A 25 3.14 4.75 -19.07
C TYR A 25 2.12 3.64 -18.79
N LEU A 26 2.07 2.64 -19.67
CA LEU A 26 1.17 1.50 -19.53
C LEU A 26 1.50 0.66 -18.28
N SER A 27 2.79 0.47 -17.98
CA SER A 27 3.23 -0.25 -16.79
C SER A 27 2.76 0.44 -15.52
N ARG A 28 2.87 1.78 -15.43
CA ARG A 28 2.42 2.54 -14.24
C ARG A 28 0.91 2.49 -14.06
N LYS A 29 0.12 2.59 -15.14
CA LYS A 29 -1.34 2.53 -15.09
C LYS A 29 -1.86 1.14 -14.68
N ALA A 30 -1.18 0.09 -15.15
CA ALA A 30 -1.52 -1.31 -14.84
C ALA A 30 -0.92 -1.79 -13.50
N LEU A 31 -0.05 -0.98 -12.87
CA LEU A 31 0.69 -1.42 -11.70
C LEU A 31 -0.21 -1.71 -10.50
N PRO A 32 -1.15 -0.86 -10.08
CA PRO A 32 -1.97 -1.19 -8.91
C PRO A 32 -2.91 -2.38 -9.18
N ILE A 33 -2.96 -3.34 -8.26
CA ILE A 33 -3.95 -4.42 -8.30
C ILE A 33 -5.35 -3.82 -8.09
N LYS A 34 -6.32 -4.24 -8.90
CA LYS A 34 -7.73 -3.82 -8.79
C LYS A 34 -8.59 -5.07 -8.71
N ARG A 35 -9.24 -5.26 -7.57
CA ARG A 35 -10.12 -6.39 -7.25
C ARG A 35 -11.32 -5.86 -6.46
N ASN A 36 -12.41 -6.60 -6.41
CA ASN A 36 -13.61 -6.22 -5.65
C ASN A 36 -13.40 -6.47 -4.14
N ASP A 37 -14.15 -5.77 -3.28
CA ASP A 37 -14.09 -6.03 -1.83
C ASP A 37 -14.33 -7.51 -1.53
N ALA A 38 -13.59 -8.03 -0.55
CA ALA A 38 -13.54 -9.44 -0.16
C ALA A 38 -12.91 -10.39 -1.18
N GLU A 39 -12.53 -9.97 -2.39
CA GLU A 39 -11.87 -10.83 -3.35
C GLU A 39 -10.41 -11.11 -2.95
N SER A 40 -10.00 -12.38 -3.00
CA SER A 40 -8.65 -12.81 -2.64
C SER A 40 -7.62 -12.34 -3.66
N LEU A 41 -6.44 -11.93 -3.20
CA LEU A 41 -5.28 -11.71 -4.07
C LEU A 41 -4.54 -13.03 -4.27
N THR A 42 -4.60 -13.54 -5.49
CA THR A 42 -3.96 -14.79 -5.93
C THR A 42 -2.45 -14.65 -5.99
N ARG A 43 -1.74 -15.78 -6.09
CA ARG A 43 -0.31 -15.80 -6.40
C ARG A 43 0.03 -15.06 -7.69
N GLU A 44 -0.84 -15.11 -8.70
CA GLU A 44 -0.67 -14.36 -9.94
C GLU A 44 -0.76 -12.85 -9.68
N ASP A 45 -1.74 -12.38 -8.90
CA ASP A 45 -1.88 -10.94 -8.63
C ASP A 45 -0.61 -10.33 -8.02
N VAL A 46 -0.05 -11.05 -7.03
CA VAL A 46 1.10 -10.64 -6.24
C VAL A 46 2.45 -11.04 -6.84
N GLN A 47 2.45 -11.82 -7.93
CA GLN A 47 3.64 -12.40 -8.55
C GLN A 47 4.50 -13.17 -7.52
N PHE A 48 3.87 -14.15 -6.86
CA PHE A 48 4.47 -14.88 -5.74
C PHE A 48 5.81 -15.54 -6.06
N ASP A 49 5.97 -16.15 -7.23
CA ASP A 49 7.20 -16.88 -7.58
C ASP A 49 8.40 -15.93 -7.74
N LEU A 50 8.18 -14.75 -8.32
CA LEU A 50 9.17 -13.67 -8.34
C LEU A 50 9.60 -13.29 -6.93
N LEU A 51 8.63 -13.00 -6.05
CA LEU A 51 8.90 -12.65 -4.66
C LEU A 51 9.64 -13.78 -3.93
N ASN A 52 9.28 -15.02 -4.22
CA ASN A 52 9.93 -16.18 -3.64
C ASN A 52 11.39 -16.26 -4.09
N HIS A 53 11.70 -16.10 -5.37
CA HIS A 53 13.08 -16.08 -5.87
C HIS A 53 13.90 -14.92 -5.30
N ILE A 54 13.34 -13.71 -5.21
CA ILE A 54 14.03 -12.54 -4.63
C ILE A 54 14.43 -12.79 -3.16
N PHE A 55 13.51 -13.32 -2.36
CA PHE A 55 13.72 -13.47 -0.92
C PHE A 55 14.34 -14.81 -0.49
N SER A 56 14.40 -15.81 -1.38
CA SER A 56 15.10 -17.08 -1.13
C SER A 56 16.56 -17.05 -1.57
N ASP A 57 16.98 -16.04 -2.35
CA ASP A 57 18.39 -15.84 -2.69
C ASP A 57 19.24 -15.59 -1.44
N GLN A 58 20.34 -16.34 -1.34
CA GLN A 58 21.26 -16.34 -0.20
C GLN A 58 22.57 -15.60 -0.50
N THR A 59 22.65 -14.88 -1.62
CA THR A 59 23.88 -14.21 -2.08
C THR A 59 24.18 -13.03 -1.16
N ALA A 60 25.08 -13.24 -0.20
CA ALA A 60 25.41 -12.28 0.84
C ALA A 60 26.41 -11.21 0.36
N VAL A 61 25.90 -10.19 -0.33
CA VAL A 61 26.75 -9.17 -1.00
C VAL A 61 26.44 -7.73 -0.61
N PHE A 62 25.34 -7.50 0.12
CA PHE A 62 24.88 -6.17 0.48
C PHE A 62 25.48 -5.68 1.80
N THR A 63 25.87 -4.41 1.83
CA THR A 63 26.37 -3.71 3.02
C THR A 63 25.21 -3.47 3.98
N PRO A 64 25.32 -3.85 5.25
CA PRO A 64 24.30 -3.55 6.26
C PRO A 64 23.96 -2.07 6.33
N GLN A 65 22.68 -1.77 6.54
CA GLN A 65 22.17 -0.39 6.68
C GLN A 65 22.17 0.10 8.14
N THR A 66 22.51 -0.78 9.07
CA THR A 66 22.63 -0.50 10.50
C THR A 66 24.09 -0.23 10.89
N PRO A 67 24.37 0.83 11.67
CA PRO A 67 25.73 1.10 12.16
C PRO A 67 26.35 -0.09 12.89
N GLY A 68 27.65 -0.31 12.70
CA GLY A 68 28.43 -1.30 13.44
C GLY A 68 28.38 -2.74 12.93
N LYS A 69 27.51 -3.05 11.95
CA LYS A 69 27.53 -4.35 11.26
C LYS A 69 28.37 -4.28 9.99
N THR A 70 29.32 -5.20 9.83
CA THR A 70 30.22 -5.25 8.67
C THR A 70 29.99 -6.46 7.77
N THR A 71 29.40 -7.54 8.32
CA THR A 71 29.08 -8.76 7.56
C THR A 71 28.08 -8.46 6.46
N LYS A 72 28.40 -8.89 5.23
CA LYS A 72 27.50 -8.75 4.08
C LYS A 72 26.23 -9.58 4.29
N LEU A 73 25.12 -9.07 3.77
CA LEU A 73 23.79 -9.66 3.95
C LEU A 73 23.19 -10.08 2.60
N PRO A 74 22.35 -11.13 2.56
CA PRO A 74 21.47 -11.37 1.44
C PRO A 74 20.34 -10.31 1.39
N PHE A 75 19.67 -10.19 0.24
CA PHE A 75 18.64 -9.17 0.05
C PHE A 75 17.50 -9.27 1.08
N LYS A 76 17.02 -10.48 1.37
CA LYS A 76 15.99 -10.75 2.37
C LYS A 76 16.28 -10.06 3.70
N GLU A 77 17.49 -10.27 4.22
CA GLU A 77 17.90 -9.73 5.51
C GLU A 77 18.12 -8.22 5.45
N LEU A 78 18.70 -7.73 4.35
CA LEU A 78 18.85 -6.29 4.12
C LEU A 78 17.50 -5.57 4.19
N TYR A 79 16.49 -6.09 3.50
CA TYR A 79 15.16 -5.49 3.40
C TYR A 79 14.38 -5.60 4.72
N ILE A 80 14.36 -6.77 5.36
CA ILE A 80 13.73 -6.97 6.68
C ILE A 80 14.36 -6.06 7.73
N ASN A 81 15.69 -5.96 7.75
CA ASN A 81 16.40 -5.08 8.69
C ASN A 81 16.06 -3.60 8.45
N ALA A 82 15.92 -3.16 7.20
CA ALA A 82 15.51 -1.79 6.90
C ALA A 82 14.10 -1.48 7.45
N LEU A 83 13.15 -2.41 7.27
CA LEU A 83 11.79 -2.29 7.81
C LEU A 83 11.79 -2.28 9.35
N TYR A 84 12.50 -3.22 9.97
CA TYR A 84 12.61 -3.34 11.43
C TYR A 84 13.19 -2.08 12.08
N ASN A 85 14.17 -1.44 11.42
CA ASN A 85 14.81 -0.23 11.91
C ASN A 85 14.07 1.07 11.55
N SER A 86 12.97 1.00 10.79
CA SER A 86 12.12 2.16 10.54
C SER A 86 11.60 2.76 11.86
N SER A 87 11.63 4.09 11.96
CA SER A 87 11.10 4.83 13.12
C SER A 87 9.57 4.79 13.21
N LYS A 88 8.89 4.34 12.14
CA LYS A 88 7.44 4.15 12.08
C LYS A 88 7.02 2.68 12.06
N CYS A 89 7.95 1.74 12.22
CA CYS A 89 7.63 0.35 12.50
C CYS A 89 7.17 0.24 13.97
N SER A 90 5.94 -0.25 14.20
CA SER A 90 5.33 -0.31 15.53
C SER A 90 6.06 -1.32 16.43
N LYS A 91 6.03 -1.10 17.76
CA LYS A 91 6.65 -2.03 18.71
C LYS A 91 6.08 -3.45 18.57
N VAL A 92 4.75 -3.56 18.45
CA VAL A 92 4.04 -4.84 18.26
C VAL A 92 4.50 -5.54 16.98
N LEU A 93 4.63 -4.79 15.88
CA LEU A 93 5.12 -5.35 14.62
C LEU A 93 6.57 -5.86 14.74
N LYS A 94 7.45 -5.11 15.43
CA LYS A 94 8.83 -5.54 15.67
C LYS A 94 8.90 -6.81 16.51
N GLU A 95 8.15 -6.88 17.61
CA GLU A 95 8.08 -8.05 18.48
C GLU A 95 7.65 -9.29 17.68
N LYS A 96 6.63 -9.13 16.83
CA LYS A 96 6.11 -10.19 15.98
C LYS A 96 7.08 -10.65 14.90
N MET A 97 7.83 -9.72 14.29
CA MET A 97 8.90 -10.06 13.33
C MET A 97 10.01 -10.89 13.98
N VAL A 98 10.30 -10.65 15.26
CA VAL A 98 11.30 -11.41 16.03
C VAL A 98 10.73 -12.76 16.48
N GLU A 99 9.50 -12.78 16.98
CA GLU A 99 8.82 -13.99 17.46
C GLU A 99 8.56 -14.99 16.32
N THR A 100 8.12 -14.49 15.15
CA THR A 100 7.78 -15.31 14.00
C THR A 100 8.56 -14.84 12.75
N PRO A 101 9.75 -15.40 12.47
CA PRO A 101 10.55 -15.02 11.30
C PRO A 101 9.83 -15.22 9.95
N ALA A 102 8.96 -16.23 9.86
CA ALA A 102 8.12 -16.46 8.68
C ALA A 102 7.18 -15.27 8.40
N PHE A 103 6.59 -14.68 9.46
CA PHE A 103 5.77 -13.47 9.35
C PHE A 103 6.61 -12.28 8.87
N ALA A 104 7.84 -12.11 9.35
CA ALA A 104 8.72 -11.03 8.89
C ALA A 104 9.00 -11.11 7.38
N LEU A 105 9.19 -12.34 6.87
CA LEU A 105 9.37 -12.60 5.45
C LEU A 105 8.11 -12.28 4.63
N GLU A 106 6.94 -12.75 5.07
CA GLU A 106 5.65 -12.46 4.45
C GLU A 106 5.36 -10.95 4.41
N PHE A 107 5.55 -10.29 5.55
CA PHE A 107 5.38 -8.84 5.70
C PHE A 107 6.34 -8.06 4.80
N ALA A 108 7.59 -8.50 4.65
CA ALA A 108 8.56 -7.88 3.77
C ALA A 108 8.16 -7.98 2.29
N LYS A 109 7.58 -9.10 1.86
CA LYS A 109 7.03 -9.28 0.50
C LYS A 109 5.87 -8.30 0.23
N ILE A 110 4.93 -8.15 1.17
CA ILE A 110 3.85 -7.16 1.09
C ILE A 110 4.40 -5.72 1.06
N CYS A 111 5.42 -5.43 1.89
CA CYS A 111 6.08 -4.13 1.90
C CYS A 111 6.76 -3.82 0.57
N LEU A 112 7.41 -4.80 -0.06
CA LEU A 112 8.04 -4.62 -1.38
C LEU A 112 6.98 -4.27 -2.44
N LEU A 113 5.86 -5.01 -2.49
CA LEU A 113 4.75 -4.73 -3.39
C LEU A 113 4.12 -3.35 -3.14
N THR A 114 4.01 -2.94 -1.88
CA THR A 114 3.52 -1.60 -1.52
C THR A 114 4.52 -0.52 -1.96
N ASN A 115 5.82 -0.78 -1.83
CA ASN A 115 6.87 0.18 -2.16
C ASN A 115 6.98 0.45 -3.67
N VAL A 116 6.78 -0.57 -4.49
CA VAL A 116 6.73 -0.39 -5.96
C VAL A 116 5.39 0.20 -6.42
N GLY A 117 4.33 0.11 -5.61
CA GLY A 117 2.99 0.61 -5.96
C GLY A 117 2.06 -0.45 -6.56
N ARG A 118 2.39 -1.74 -6.41
CA ARG A 118 1.56 -2.88 -6.85
C ARG A 118 0.38 -3.10 -5.89
N ILE A 119 0.62 -2.98 -4.59
CA ILE A 119 -0.41 -2.97 -3.55
C ILE A 119 -0.69 -1.54 -3.12
N ASN A 120 -1.94 -1.13 -3.18
CA ASN A 120 -2.38 0.16 -2.68
C ASN A 120 -2.65 0.13 -1.17
N THR A 121 -2.36 1.24 -0.50
CA THR A 121 -2.52 1.34 0.97
C THR A 121 -3.97 1.48 1.43
N THR A 122 -4.89 1.65 0.48
CA THR A 122 -6.34 1.57 0.71
C THR A 122 -6.81 0.14 0.92
N MET A 123 -6.01 -0.85 0.49
CA MET A 123 -6.26 -2.25 0.76
C MET A 123 -6.02 -2.59 2.24
N ALA A 124 -6.84 -3.51 2.72
CA ALA A 124 -6.89 -3.99 4.07
C ALA A 124 -6.63 -5.49 4.11
N PHE A 125 -5.90 -5.94 5.12
CA PHE A 125 -5.55 -7.36 5.30
C PHE A 125 -6.18 -7.96 6.57
N PHE A 126 -7.23 -7.31 7.11
CA PHE A 126 -8.06 -7.84 8.18
C PHE A 126 -9.57 -7.61 7.90
N PRO A 127 -10.43 -8.61 8.13
CA PRO A 127 -11.83 -8.57 7.71
C PRO A 127 -12.71 -7.62 8.54
N GLU A 128 -12.31 -7.25 9.75
CA GLU A 128 -13.11 -6.46 10.70
C GLU A 128 -13.12 -4.94 10.43
N MET A 129 -12.62 -4.48 9.27
CA MET A 129 -12.63 -3.05 8.92
C MET A 129 -14.04 -2.49 8.74
N LYS A 130 -14.40 -1.46 9.51
CA LYS A 130 -15.71 -0.78 9.44
C LYS A 130 -15.76 0.39 8.44
N THR A 131 -14.63 0.80 7.88
CA THR A 131 -14.56 1.99 7.02
C THR A 131 -14.90 1.64 5.58
N ALA A 132 -15.84 2.37 4.96
CA ALA A 132 -16.20 2.19 3.54
C ALA A 132 -15.09 2.61 2.55
N LEU A 133 -14.11 3.41 3.00
CA LEU A 133 -13.00 3.90 2.17
C LEU A 133 -11.87 2.88 1.96
N ARG A 134 -11.99 1.67 2.52
CA ARG A 134 -10.96 0.63 2.44
C ARG A 134 -11.59 -0.69 2.02
N THR A 135 -10.91 -1.39 1.13
CA THR A 135 -11.31 -2.72 0.66
C THR A 135 -10.46 -3.80 1.31
N TYR A 136 -11.09 -4.84 1.85
CA TYR A 136 -10.45 -6.01 2.39
C TYR A 136 -10.15 -7.02 1.29
N HIS A 137 -8.89 -7.46 1.21
CA HIS A 137 -8.46 -8.51 0.32
C HIS A 137 -7.58 -9.50 1.09
N PRO A 138 -8.03 -10.74 1.34
CA PRO A 138 -7.14 -11.76 1.86
C PRO A 138 -6.02 -12.04 0.85
N VAL A 139 -4.81 -12.29 1.33
CA VAL A 139 -3.63 -12.63 0.50
C VAL A 139 -3.09 -13.99 0.95
N PRO A 140 -3.73 -15.10 0.55
CA PRO A 140 -3.47 -16.43 1.14
C PRO A 140 -2.00 -16.85 1.07
N SER A 141 -1.33 -16.54 -0.04
CA SER A 141 0.08 -16.89 -0.25
C SER A 141 1.07 -16.11 0.64
N LEU A 142 0.64 -14.99 1.24
CA LEU A 142 1.46 -14.10 2.08
C LEU A 142 0.88 -13.89 3.49
N GLN A 143 -0.11 -14.69 3.90
CA GLN A 143 -0.75 -14.61 5.22
C GLN A 143 -0.87 -16.01 5.84
N LYS A 144 0.17 -16.85 5.74
CA LYS A 144 0.15 -18.24 6.24
C LYS A 144 0.39 -18.32 7.74
N THR A 145 0.95 -17.27 8.31
CA THR A 145 1.12 -17.16 9.76
C THR A 145 -0.15 -16.57 10.39
N ASP A 146 -0.43 -16.93 11.65
CA ASP A 146 -1.50 -16.33 12.50
C ASP A 146 -1.30 -14.82 12.74
N GLY A 147 -0.29 -14.25 12.08
CA GLY A 147 0.05 -12.89 12.16
C GLY A 147 -0.92 -12.00 11.41
N ASN A 148 -2.06 -11.66 12.03
CA ASN A 148 -2.99 -10.67 11.48
C ASN A 148 -2.21 -9.39 11.08
N ALA A 149 -2.28 -9.02 9.80
CA ALA A 149 -1.54 -7.90 9.21
C ALA A 149 -2.30 -6.58 9.43
N GLN A 150 -2.75 -6.36 10.68
CA GLN A 150 -3.57 -5.20 11.07
C GLN A 150 -2.86 -3.86 10.82
N ASP A 151 -1.53 -3.87 10.81
CA ASP A 151 -0.69 -2.71 10.54
C ASP A 151 -0.51 -2.39 9.05
N ALA A 152 -1.22 -3.08 8.14
CA ALA A 152 -1.25 -2.75 6.71
C ALA A 152 -1.46 -1.26 6.41
N PRO A 153 -2.39 -0.55 7.09
CA PRO A 153 -2.57 0.89 6.92
C PRO A 153 -1.33 1.74 7.19
N ARG A 154 -0.35 1.22 7.94
CA ARG A 154 0.86 1.92 8.36
C ARG A 154 2.08 1.59 7.51
N ILE A 155 1.98 0.68 6.53
CA ILE A 155 3.11 0.24 5.70
C ILE A 155 3.78 1.43 4.98
N LYS A 156 3.01 2.33 4.35
CA LYS A 156 3.57 3.53 3.67
C LYS A 156 4.40 4.40 4.60
N ASN A 157 3.94 4.59 5.85
CA ASN A 157 4.66 5.38 6.84
C ASN A 157 5.92 4.65 7.32
N CYS A 158 5.85 3.32 7.47
CA CYS A 158 7.01 2.50 7.77
C CYS A 158 8.07 2.59 6.66
N LEU A 159 7.67 2.45 5.40
CA LEU A 159 8.56 2.56 4.23
C LEU A 159 9.21 3.95 4.13
N LYS A 160 8.42 5.02 4.22
CA LYS A 160 8.94 6.42 4.19
C LYS A 160 9.95 6.72 5.30
N ALA A 161 9.85 6.02 6.43
CA ALA A 161 10.72 6.21 7.58
C ALA A 161 11.84 5.16 7.70
N ALA A 162 11.97 4.24 6.74
CA ALA A 162 13.06 3.28 6.64
C ALA A 162 14.30 3.95 6.01
N LEU A 163 14.88 4.90 6.74
CA LEU A 163 15.98 5.75 6.29
C LEU A 163 17.32 5.32 6.91
N LEU A 164 18.42 5.57 6.19
CA LEU A 164 19.75 5.46 6.78
C LEU A 164 19.97 6.56 7.84
N PRO A 165 20.89 6.37 8.81
CA PRO A 165 21.25 7.43 9.76
C PRO A 165 21.68 8.74 9.09
N SER A 166 22.37 8.67 7.95
CA SER A 166 22.77 9.85 7.15
C SER A 166 21.59 10.58 6.50
N GLU A 167 20.49 9.88 6.26
CA GLU A 167 19.26 10.39 5.62
C GLU A 167 18.25 10.94 6.63
N LEU A 168 18.50 10.79 7.93
CA LEU A 168 17.66 11.41 8.97
C LEU A 168 17.85 12.94 9.05
N LYS A 169 19.04 13.42 8.67
CA LYS A 169 19.41 14.84 8.72
C LYS A 169 19.37 15.52 7.34
N THR A 170 19.40 14.74 6.28
CA THR A 170 19.46 15.22 4.89
C THR A 170 18.46 14.44 4.06
N LEU A 171 17.85 15.09 3.06
CA LEU A 171 16.88 14.40 2.22
C LEU A 171 17.52 13.16 1.55
N PRO A 172 16.81 12.01 1.52
CA PRO A 172 17.22 10.86 0.73
C PRO A 172 17.40 11.26 -0.73
N PRO A 173 18.36 10.64 -1.46
CA PRO A 173 18.50 10.91 -2.88
C PRO A 173 17.21 10.52 -3.62
N SER A 174 16.83 11.34 -4.59
CA SER A 174 15.53 11.23 -5.28
C SER A 174 15.64 10.68 -6.70
N SER A 175 16.86 10.61 -7.25
CA SER A 175 17.13 10.14 -8.61
C SER A 175 18.23 9.07 -8.65
N PRO A 176 18.25 8.20 -9.68
CA PRO A 176 19.33 7.22 -9.87
C PRO A 176 20.72 7.87 -9.95
N ASP A 177 20.85 9.04 -10.58
CA ASP A 177 22.12 9.74 -10.72
C ASP A 177 22.67 10.26 -9.39
N GLU A 178 21.80 10.79 -8.51
CA GLU A 178 22.18 11.20 -7.16
C GLU A 178 22.67 10.02 -6.32
N ILE A 179 22.03 8.85 -6.45
CA ILE A 179 22.46 7.62 -5.78
C ILE A 179 23.86 7.23 -6.24
N LEU A 180 24.08 7.20 -7.55
CA LEU A 180 25.39 6.87 -8.13
C LEU A 180 26.46 7.90 -7.76
N LEU A 181 26.11 9.20 -7.67
CA LEU A 181 27.02 10.24 -7.22
C LEU A 181 27.43 10.04 -5.76
N LYS A 182 26.48 9.74 -4.87
CA LYS A 182 26.77 9.42 -3.46
C LYS A 182 27.66 8.17 -3.36
N LEU A 183 27.41 7.16 -4.18
CA LEU A 183 28.23 5.95 -4.20
C LEU A 183 29.67 6.23 -4.66
N ARG A 184 29.84 7.03 -5.73
CA ARG A 184 31.15 7.50 -6.20
C ARG A 184 31.89 8.37 -5.17
N SER A 185 31.17 9.08 -4.31
CA SER A 185 31.75 9.83 -3.18
C SER A 185 32.18 8.95 -1.99
N GLY A 186 32.09 7.63 -2.10
CA GLY A 186 32.47 6.68 -1.06
C GLY A 186 31.38 6.35 -0.04
N LYS A 187 30.16 6.86 -0.20
CA LYS A 187 29.04 6.50 0.69
C LYS A 187 28.50 5.12 0.32
N ARG A 188 28.66 4.16 1.23
CA ARG A 188 28.18 2.79 1.05
C ARG A 188 27.46 2.28 2.31
N PRO A 189 26.17 1.90 2.22
CA PRO A 189 25.30 2.12 1.06
C PRO A 189 25.00 3.62 0.83
N PRO A 190 24.73 4.04 -0.41
CA PRO A 190 24.46 5.45 -0.75
C PRO A 190 23.07 5.92 -0.31
N THR A 191 22.13 4.98 -0.13
CA THR A 191 20.76 5.19 0.34
C THR A 191 20.18 3.90 0.93
N SER A 192 19.03 3.97 1.61
CA SER A 192 18.36 2.76 2.09
C SER A 192 17.81 1.92 0.92
N VAL A 193 17.74 0.60 1.09
CA VAL A 193 17.19 -0.29 0.04
C VAL A 193 15.72 0.02 -0.25
N VAL A 194 14.99 0.49 0.76
CA VAL A 194 13.59 0.91 0.61
C VAL A 194 13.51 2.13 -0.30
N ASN A 195 14.35 3.15 -0.07
CA ASN A 195 14.40 4.33 -0.92
C ASN A 195 14.90 4.01 -2.33
N LEU A 196 15.88 3.12 -2.48
CA LEU A 196 16.33 2.69 -3.82
C LEU A 196 15.17 2.12 -4.64
N VAL A 197 14.42 1.16 -4.10
CA VAL A 197 13.28 0.56 -4.80
C VAL A 197 12.24 1.63 -5.19
N PHE A 198 11.99 2.61 -4.32
CA PHE A 198 11.09 3.73 -4.61
C PHE A 198 11.61 4.60 -5.77
N VAL A 199 12.90 4.97 -5.75
CA VAL A 199 13.54 5.77 -6.80
C VAL A 199 13.52 5.04 -8.15
N LEU A 200 13.88 3.75 -8.17
CA LEU A 200 13.84 2.94 -9.39
C LEU A 200 12.43 2.80 -9.96
N SER A 201 11.43 2.61 -9.10
CA SER A 201 10.01 2.54 -9.50
C SER A 201 9.56 3.85 -10.13
N ASN A 202 9.94 4.99 -9.56
CA ASN A 202 9.59 6.30 -10.10
C ASN A 202 10.31 6.64 -11.40
N HIS A 203 11.51 6.11 -11.59
CA HIS A 203 12.35 6.33 -12.77
C HIS A 203 12.34 5.14 -13.74
N ALA A 204 11.35 4.26 -13.67
CA ALA A 204 11.33 3.04 -14.49
C ALA A 204 11.37 3.34 -16.00
N ALA A 205 10.65 4.37 -16.45
CA ALA A 205 10.60 4.77 -17.85
C ALA A 205 11.97 5.18 -18.43
N PRO A 206 12.71 6.16 -17.85
CA PRO A 206 14.04 6.50 -18.35
C PRO A 206 15.04 5.36 -18.20
N LEU A 207 14.96 4.57 -17.12
CA LEU A 207 15.84 3.43 -16.90
C LEU A 207 15.63 2.28 -17.90
N ALA A 208 14.47 2.22 -18.56
CA ALA A 208 14.18 1.23 -19.61
C ALA A 208 15.22 1.25 -20.73
N ARG A 209 15.75 2.42 -21.11
CA ARG A 209 16.77 2.57 -22.16
C ARG A 209 18.20 2.48 -21.64
N VAL A 210 18.38 2.64 -20.33
CA VAL A 210 19.71 2.56 -19.70
C VAL A 210 20.09 1.11 -19.47
N HIS A 211 19.15 0.30 -18.97
CA HIS A 211 19.41 -1.06 -18.52
C HIS A 211 18.74 -2.14 -19.39
N PHE A 212 17.84 -1.75 -20.30
CA PHE A 212 17.19 -2.64 -21.28
C PHE A 212 17.21 -2.00 -22.67
N ASP A 213 16.56 -2.65 -23.63
CA ASP A 213 16.37 -2.17 -25.01
C ASP A 213 15.18 -1.20 -25.17
N GLY A 214 14.53 -0.81 -24.07
CA GLY A 214 13.34 0.03 -24.05
C GLY A 214 12.01 -0.71 -24.19
N THR A 215 12.00 -2.04 -24.35
CA THR A 215 10.75 -2.84 -24.43
C THR A 215 10.21 -3.22 -23.06
N VAL A 216 11.10 -3.31 -22.07
CA VAL A 216 10.80 -3.67 -20.68
C VAL A 216 11.39 -2.61 -19.75
N ASN A 217 10.73 -2.40 -18.60
CA ASN A 217 11.22 -1.53 -17.55
C ASN A 217 11.14 -2.18 -16.17
N PHE A 218 11.68 -1.52 -15.15
CA PHE A 218 11.75 -2.03 -13.77
C PHE A 218 10.39 -2.46 -13.18
N LEU A 219 9.30 -1.75 -13.51
CA LEU A 219 7.96 -2.07 -12.97
C LEU A 219 7.38 -3.34 -13.59
N ASP A 220 7.80 -3.68 -14.80
CA ASP A 220 7.31 -4.87 -15.50
C ASP A 220 7.68 -6.18 -14.81
N PHE A 221 8.67 -6.14 -13.91
CA PHE A 221 8.96 -7.27 -13.04
C PHE A 221 7.73 -7.65 -12.22
N PHE A 222 6.96 -6.69 -11.74
CA PHE A 222 5.85 -6.91 -10.80
C PHE A 222 4.49 -7.05 -11.48
N LEU A 223 4.48 -7.16 -12.82
CA LEU A 223 3.28 -7.36 -13.62
C LEU A 223 3.18 -8.81 -14.11
N PRO A 224 1.97 -9.34 -14.38
CA PRO A 224 1.75 -10.66 -14.96
C PRO A 224 2.12 -10.65 -16.45
N LYS A 225 3.40 -10.42 -16.76
CA LYS A 225 3.98 -10.59 -18.09
C LYS A 225 4.52 -12.02 -18.23
N PRO A 226 4.51 -12.61 -19.44
CA PRO A 226 5.06 -13.93 -19.69
C PRO A 226 6.60 -13.89 -19.71
N LEU A 227 7.20 -13.51 -18.58
CA LEU A 227 8.64 -13.42 -18.35
C LEU A 227 8.99 -14.30 -17.15
N ALA A 228 10.05 -15.09 -17.25
CA ALA A 228 10.44 -16.04 -16.21
C ALA A 228 10.64 -15.35 -14.86
N SER A 229 9.98 -15.84 -13.81
CA SER A 229 10.05 -15.28 -12.45
C SER A 229 11.48 -15.29 -11.89
N ALA A 230 12.25 -16.35 -12.18
CA ALA A 230 13.65 -16.46 -11.77
C ALA A 230 14.56 -15.41 -12.43
N ASP A 231 14.37 -15.14 -13.72
CA ASP A 231 15.17 -14.15 -14.46
C ASP A 231 14.80 -12.72 -14.05
N ARG A 232 13.51 -12.45 -13.83
CA ARG A 232 13.04 -11.19 -13.22
C ARG A 232 13.64 -10.97 -11.83
N ALA A 233 13.71 -12.01 -11.00
CA ALA A 233 14.32 -11.92 -9.67
C ALA A 233 15.82 -11.63 -9.74
N ARG A 234 16.55 -12.31 -10.63
CA ARG A 234 17.98 -12.04 -10.86
C ARG A 234 18.20 -10.60 -11.32
N ALA A 235 17.41 -10.12 -12.27
CA ALA A 235 17.49 -8.74 -12.74
C ALA A 235 17.17 -7.74 -11.61
N PHE A 236 16.13 -7.99 -10.80
CA PHE A 236 15.83 -7.16 -9.62
C PHE A 236 17.03 -7.09 -8.65
N LEU A 237 17.65 -8.22 -8.31
CA LEU A 237 18.82 -8.26 -7.43
C LEU A 237 20.05 -7.60 -8.06
N TRP A 238 20.21 -7.72 -9.37
CA TRP A 238 21.21 -6.99 -10.14
C TRP A 238 21.06 -5.48 -9.98
N PHE A 239 19.84 -4.94 -10.11
CA PHE A 239 19.55 -3.52 -9.87
C PHE A 239 19.89 -3.10 -8.44
N MET A 240 19.51 -3.91 -7.45
CA MET A 240 19.84 -3.62 -6.06
C MET A 240 21.35 -3.50 -5.87
N TYR A 241 22.13 -4.45 -6.40
CA TYR A 241 23.58 -4.45 -6.26
C TYR A 241 24.24 -3.29 -7.04
N HIS A 242 23.82 -3.06 -8.27
CA HIS A 242 24.36 -2.01 -9.14
C HIS A 242 24.30 -0.63 -8.46
N TYR A 243 23.16 -0.32 -7.83
CA TYR A 243 22.93 0.99 -7.21
C TYR A 243 23.32 1.10 -5.73
N LEU A 244 23.33 0.02 -4.94
CA LEU A 244 23.79 0.07 -3.53
C LEU A 244 25.28 -0.17 -3.37
N GLU A 245 25.88 -0.99 -4.22
CA GLU A 245 27.21 -1.55 -3.97
C GLU A 245 28.24 -1.06 -4.97
N ASN A 246 28.10 -1.41 -6.25
CA ASN A 246 29.15 -1.11 -7.21
C ASN A 246 28.63 -1.10 -8.65
N PRO A 247 28.55 0.07 -9.29
CA PRO A 247 28.13 0.16 -10.68
C PRO A 247 29.24 -0.21 -11.67
N ALA A 248 30.51 -0.18 -11.25
CA ALA A 248 31.67 -0.36 -12.14
C ALA A 248 32.37 -1.73 -11.99
N GLY A 249 31.98 -2.53 -10.99
CA GLY A 249 32.52 -3.87 -10.76
C GLY A 249 31.65 -4.97 -11.35
N SER A 250 32.15 -6.21 -11.30
CA SER A 250 31.36 -7.39 -11.62
C SER A 250 30.17 -7.48 -10.68
N ASN A 251 28.96 -7.57 -11.24
CA ASN A 251 27.76 -7.77 -10.46
C ASN A 251 27.60 -9.28 -10.21
N PRO A 252 27.43 -9.74 -8.96
CA PRO A 252 27.26 -11.16 -8.65
C PRO A 252 25.99 -11.76 -9.28
N PHE A 253 25.06 -10.92 -9.71
CA PHE A 253 23.82 -11.32 -10.39
C PHE A 253 23.93 -11.23 -11.92
N ASP A 254 25.12 -11.03 -12.48
CA ASP A 254 25.36 -10.99 -13.91
C ASP A 254 25.14 -12.35 -14.60
N ASP A 255 24.49 -12.33 -15.76
CA ASP A 255 24.42 -13.47 -16.68
C ASP A 255 25.38 -13.27 -17.87
N ASP A 256 25.33 -14.18 -18.86
CA ASP A 256 26.18 -14.05 -20.04
C ASP A 256 25.82 -12.83 -20.91
N TYR A 257 24.58 -12.33 -20.81
CA TYR A 257 24.12 -11.16 -21.55
C TYR A 257 24.65 -9.87 -20.92
N SER A 258 24.44 -9.66 -19.61
CA SER A 258 24.88 -8.45 -18.90
C SER A 258 26.40 -8.34 -18.84
N ARG A 259 27.14 -9.46 -18.79
CA ARG A 259 28.61 -9.46 -18.92
C ARG A 259 29.09 -8.96 -20.28
N LYS A 260 28.33 -9.19 -21.36
CA LYS A 260 28.66 -8.74 -22.72
C LYS A 260 28.16 -7.33 -23.02
N HIS A 261 27.18 -6.84 -22.25
CA HIS A 261 26.56 -5.53 -22.44
C HIS A 261 26.67 -4.72 -21.14
N PRO A 262 27.80 -4.00 -20.94
CA PRO A 262 28.01 -3.20 -19.74
C PRO A 262 26.84 -2.25 -19.48
N ASN A 263 26.45 -2.15 -18.21
CA ASN A 263 25.28 -1.39 -17.73
C ASN A 263 23.91 -1.95 -18.13
N MET A 264 23.81 -3.06 -18.86
CA MET A 264 22.51 -3.71 -19.09
C MET A 264 22.20 -4.76 -18.01
N ALA A 265 20.93 -4.88 -17.66
CA ALA A 265 20.47 -5.91 -16.73
C ALA A 265 20.55 -7.31 -17.38
N PRO A 266 20.53 -8.39 -16.57
CA PRO A 266 20.41 -9.76 -17.04
C PRO A 266 19.22 -9.95 -17.98
N TYR A 267 19.35 -10.91 -18.90
CA TYR A 267 18.34 -11.20 -19.90
C TYR A 267 17.04 -11.73 -19.27
N LEU A 268 15.92 -11.14 -19.68
CA LEU A 268 14.59 -11.55 -19.24
C LEU A 268 13.98 -12.51 -20.26
N ARG A 269 14.05 -13.81 -19.97
CA ARG A 269 13.56 -14.83 -20.89
C ARG A 269 12.03 -14.81 -20.98
N PRO A 270 11.46 -14.70 -22.21
CA PRO A 270 10.03 -14.92 -22.42
C PRO A 270 9.65 -16.37 -22.13
N LEU A 271 8.48 -16.56 -21.53
CA LEU A 271 7.91 -17.87 -21.26
C LEU A 271 6.97 -18.31 -22.38
N SER A 272 7.00 -19.60 -22.69
CA SER A 272 5.90 -20.23 -23.41
C SER A 272 4.63 -20.26 -22.55
N GLN A 273 3.45 -20.37 -23.17
CA GLN A 273 2.17 -20.45 -22.45
C GLN A 273 2.14 -21.58 -21.39
N ARG A 274 2.78 -22.72 -21.69
CA ARG A 274 2.88 -23.87 -20.77
C ARG A 274 3.82 -23.63 -19.59
N GLU A 275 4.84 -22.80 -19.77
CA GLU A 275 5.71 -22.38 -18.65
C GLU A 275 5.02 -21.33 -17.80
N ALA A 276 4.39 -20.34 -18.43
CA ALA A 276 3.64 -19.30 -17.72
C ALA A 276 2.52 -19.89 -16.86
N ALA A 277 1.79 -20.90 -17.35
CA ALA A 277 0.75 -21.61 -16.60
C ALA A 277 1.26 -22.42 -15.39
N ARG A 278 2.57 -22.62 -15.24
CA ARG A 278 3.19 -23.29 -14.10
C ARG A 278 3.75 -22.31 -13.07
N GLU A 279 3.87 -21.03 -13.41
CA GLU A 279 4.26 -20.00 -12.47
C GLU A 279 3.02 -19.47 -11.73
N ASN A 280 3.20 -19.09 -10.47
CA ASN A 280 2.20 -18.41 -9.64
C ASN A 280 0.89 -19.19 -9.47
N VAL A 281 0.96 -20.52 -9.40
CA VAL A 281 -0.21 -21.39 -9.19
C VAL A 281 -0.56 -21.44 -7.70
N ASP A 282 -1.76 -20.97 -7.33
CA ASP A 282 -2.29 -21.08 -5.97
C ASP A 282 -2.41 -22.55 -5.55
N THR A 283 -2.06 -22.84 -4.30
CA THR A 283 -2.27 -24.18 -3.72
C THR A 283 -3.71 -24.35 -3.27
N GLU A 284 -4.19 -25.58 -3.18
CA GLU A 284 -5.56 -25.86 -2.70
C GLU A 284 -5.85 -25.23 -1.34
N ASP A 285 -4.92 -25.31 -0.39
CA ASP A 285 -5.05 -24.69 0.93
C ASP A 285 -5.20 -23.16 0.86
N GLU A 286 -4.51 -22.52 -0.09
CA GLU A 286 -4.58 -21.07 -0.31
C GLU A 286 -5.95 -20.67 -0.87
N ILE A 287 -6.50 -21.48 -1.79
CA ILE A 287 -7.83 -21.29 -2.37
C ILE A 287 -8.90 -21.44 -1.28
N ILE A 288 -8.83 -22.53 -0.50
CA ILE A 288 -9.78 -22.81 0.59
C ILE A 288 -9.74 -21.69 1.63
N TRP A 289 -8.55 -21.31 2.09
CA TRP A 289 -8.39 -20.26 3.09
C TRP A 289 -8.84 -18.89 2.58
N GLY A 290 -8.50 -18.53 1.34
CA GLY A 290 -8.97 -17.31 0.70
C GLY A 290 -10.49 -17.22 0.68
N ASN A 291 -11.16 -18.29 0.24
CA ASN A 291 -12.62 -18.38 0.22
C ASN A 291 -13.24 -18.26 1.63
N MET A 292 -12.64 -18.90 2.63
CA MET A 292 -13.08 -18.80 4.02
C MET A 292 -13.03 -17.36 4.52
N MET A 293 -11.92 -16.65 4.27
CA MET A 293 -11.74 -15.27 4.70
C MET A 293 -12.63 -14.28 3.95
N SER A 294 -12.83 -14.49 2.64
CA SER A 294 -13.80 -13.74 1.83
C SER A 294 -15.22 -13.88 2.41
N ASN A 295 -15.61 -15.11 2.79
CA ASN A 295 -16.90 -15.35 3.42
C ASN A 295 -17.02 -14.70 4.80
N GLN A 296 -15.96 -14.74 5.62
CA GLN A 296 -15.92 -14.04 6.91
C GLN A 296 -16.16 -12.53 6.74
N ARG A 297 -15.55 -11.91 5.72
CA ARG A 297 -15.80 -10.51 5.37
C ARG A 297 -17.26 -10.26 4.99
N ASN A 298 -17.84 -11.10 4.14
CA ASN A 298 -19.24 -10.97 3.73
C ASN A 298 -20.20 -11.07 4.94
N ILE A 299 -19.97 -12.02 5.84
CA ILE A 299 -20.74 -12.16 7.08
C ILE A 299 -20.62 -10.89 7.95
N PHE A 300 -19.40 -10.35 8.07
CA PHE A 300 -19.17 -9.12 8.82
C PHE A 300 -19.92 -7.93 8.22
N LEU A 301 -19.87 -7.75 6.90
CA LEU A 301 -20.58 -6.70 6.19
C LEU A 301 -22.10 -6.83 6.36
N HIS A 302 -22.65 -8.04 6.23
CA HIS A 302 -24.06 -8.28 6.43
C HIS A 302 -24.50 -7.85 7.85
N LYS A 303 -23.75 -8.24 8.88
CA LYS A 303 -24.03 -7.84 10.27
C LYS A 303 -23.96 -6.32 10.45
N LEU A 304 -22.99 -5.66 9.80
CA LEU A 304 -22.83 -4.21 9.88
C LEU A 304 -24.03 -3.48 9.25
N VAL A 305 -24.46 -3.89 8.05
CA VAL A 305 -25.62 -3.34 7.35
C VAL A 305 -26.90 -3.56 8.15
N SER A 306 -27.15 -4.79 8.64
CA SER A 306 -28.32 -5.09 9.47
C SER A 306 -28.38 -4.24 10.74
N SER A 307 -27.23 -4.00 11.40
CA SER A 307 -27.15 -3.13 12.58
C SER A 307 -27.50 -1.67 12.26
N MET A 308 -27.03 -1.15 11.13
CA MET A 308 -27.33 0.22 10.70
C MET A 308 -28.82 0.39 10.35
N GLU A 309 -29.45 -0.62 9.76
CA GLU A 309 -30.89 -0.62 9.50
C GLU A 309 -31.73 -0.67 10.77
N SER A 310 -31.32 -1.46 11.78
CA SER A 310 -32.00 -1.46 13.07
C SER A 310 -31.88 -0.12 13.80
N ASP A 311 -30.73 0.54 13.72
CA ASP A 311 -30.53 1.87 14.33
C ASP A 311 -31.36 2.96 13.64
N LYS A 312 -31.54 2.86 12.32
CA LYS A 312 -32.46 3.74 11.57
C LYS A 312 -33.93 3.52 11.97
N LYS A 313 -34.33 2.28 12.25
CA LYS A 313 -35.69 1.94 12.71
C LYS A 313 -35.95 2.26 14.19
N ALA A 314 -34.90 2.33 15.02
CA ALA A 314 -34.99 2.56 16.46
C ALA A 314 -35.01 4.05 16.88
N LYS A 315 -34.82 5.01 15.96
CA LYS A 315 -35.08 6.42 16.23
C LYS A 315 -36.58 6.70 16.10
N PRO A 316 -37.34 6.95 17.19
CA PRO A 316 -38.72 7.37 17.06
C PRO A 316 -38.75 8.72 16.34
N ALA A 317 -39.59 8.82 15.30
CA ALA A 317 -39.94 10.10 14.70
C ALA A 317 -40.43 11.02 15.84
N ALA A 318 -39.77 12.16 16.04
CA ALA A 318 -40.21 13.13 17.02
C ALA A 318 -41.69 13.50 16.73
N PRO A 319 -42.57 13.50 17.74
CA PRO A 319 -43.99 13.76 17.51
C PRO A 319 -44.15 15.17 16.94
N HIS A 320 -44.71 15.25 15.73
CA HIS A 320 -45.17 16.52 15.16
C HIS A 320 -46.25 17.09 16.08
N PHE A 321 -45.93 18.17 16.78
CA PHE A 321 -46.92 18.97 17.50
C PHE A 321 -47.69 19.77 16.45
N VAL A 322 -49.00 19.55 16.34
CA VAL A 322 -49.89 20.33 15.48
C VAL A 322 -50.61 21.37 16.35
N PRO A 323 -50.37 22.69 16.21
CA PRO A 323 -51.32 23.68 16.69
C PRO A 323 -52.41 23.87 15.63
N ALA A 324 -53.65 23.87 16.09
CA ALA A 324 -54.85 24.08 15.30
C ALA A 324 -54.80 25.37 14.46
N ALA A 325 -55.30 25.28 13.22
CA ALA A 325 -55.50 26.39 12.32
C ALA A 325 -56.64 27.33 12.80
N PRO A 326 -56.76 28.51 12.18
CA PRO A 326 -57.96 28.71 11.36
C PRO A 326 -57.66 29.23 9.93
N GLU A 327 -58.49 28.72 9.00
CA GLU A 327 -59.04 29.26 7.73
C GLU A 327 -58.45 30.58 7.14
N ALA A 328 -58.34 30.81 5.82
CA ALA A 328 -58.72 30.11 4.60
C ALA A 328 -58.08 30.83 3.37
N THR A 329 -58.23 30.19 2.21
CA THR A 329 -58.24 30.69 0.80
C THR A 329 -57.09 30.27 -0.12
N PRO A 330 -57.39 30.02 -1.42
CA PRO A 330 -56.65 29.08 -2.26
C PRO A 330 -55.80 29.79 -3.32
N SER A 331 -54.73 29.14 -3.81
CA SER A 331 -54.43 29.00 -5.25
C SER A 331 -52.99 28.53 -5.53
N VAL A 332 -52.88 27.91 -6.71
CA VAL A 332 -51.70 27.65 -7.54
C VAL A 332 -50.84 26.44 -7.17
N GLY A 333 -51.08 25.35 -7.91
CA GLY A 333 -50.20 24.20 -7.97
C GLY A 333 -48.85 24.58 -8.58
N HIS A 334 -47.79 24.32 -7.83
CA HIS A 334 -46.44 24.18 -8.35
C HIS A 334 -46.02 22.72 -8.23
N ARG A 335 -45.72 22.12 -9.38
CA ARG A 335 -45.05 20.83 -9.51
C ARG A 335 -43.64 20.98 -8.94
N THR A 336 -43.37 20.37 -7.80
CA THR A 336 -42.00 20.05 -7.40
C THR A 336 -41.70 18.63 -7.88
N GLY A 337 -40.83 18.55 -8.89
CA GLY A 337 -40.19 17.31 -9.29
C GLY A 337 -39.33 16.80 -8.14
N GLN A 338 -39.57 15.55 -7.75
CA GLN A 338 -38.67 14.81 -6.89
C GLN A 338 -37.55 14.27 -7.80
N GLU A 339 -36.45 14.99 -7.85
CA GLU A 339 -35.15 14.48 -8.29
C GLU A 339 -34.81 13.22 -7.47
N PRO A 340 -34.50 12.07 -8.09
CA PRO A 340 -33.89 10.96 -7.37
C PRO A 340 -32.44 11.35 -7.06
N SER A 341 -32.11 11.39 -5.78
CA SER A 341 -30.74 11.57 -5.30
C SER A 341 -29.83 10.50 -5.93
N ARG A 342 -28.85 10.97 -6.69
CA ARG A 342 -27.77 10.17 -7.26
C ARG A 342 -26.87 9.58 -6.17
N ASP A 343 -26.52 8.31 -6.39
CA ASP A 343 -25.25 7.66 -6.09
C ASP A 343 -24.87 7.38 -4.61
N GLU A 344 -25.61 6.48 -3.95
CA GLU A 344 -24.94 5.43 -3.17
C GLU A 344 -24.94 4.17 -4.03
N ALA A 345 -23.78 3.78 -4.56
CA ALA A 345 -23.64 2.49 -5.23
C ALA A 345 -24.12 1.41 -4.25
N PRO A 346 -25.07 0.52 -4.65
CA PRO A 346 -25.52 -0.54 -3.76
C PRO A 346 -24.32 -1.38 -3.33
N PHE A 347 -24.23 -1.69 -2.04
CA PHE A 347 -23.19 -2.56 -1.49
C PHE A 347 -23.19 -3.88 -2.28
N MET A 348 -22.20 -4.07 -3.15
CA MET A 348 -22.08 -5.26 -3.98
C MET A 348 -21.49 -6.39 -3.14
N PHE A 349 -22.29 -7.45 -2.95
CA PHE A 349 -21.85 -8.66 -2.26
C PHE A 349 -21.03 -9.53 -3.21
N TYR A 350 -19.82 -9.91 -2.80
CA TYR A 350 -19.01 -10.87 -3.55
C TYR A 350 -19.53 -12.28 -3.31
N VAL A 351 -19.92 -12.97 -4.39
CA VAL A 351 -20.21 -14.40 -4.39
C VAL A 351 -19.06 -15.08 -5.15
N PRO A 352 -18.28 -15.98 -4.54
CA PRO A 352 -17.23 -16.70 -5.23
C PRO A 352 -17.77 -17.41 -6.48
N GLY A 353 -17.21 -17.10 -7.65
CA GLY A 353 -17.60 -17.74 -8.90
C GLY A 353 -17.22 -19.22 -8.88
N ARG A 354 -18.19 -20.12 -9.04
CA ARG A 354 -17.92 -21.48 -9.54
C ARG A 354 -17.76 -21.36 -11.04
N GLU A 355 -16.65 -21.86 -11.60
CA GLU A 355 -16.56 -21.99 -13.06
C GLU A 355 -17.76 -22.82 -13.58
N PRO A 356 -18.44 -22.37 -14.65
CA PRO A 356 -19.56 -23.11 -15.20
C PRO A 356 -19.04 -24.40 -15.84
N THR A 357 -19.32 -25.53 -15.20
CA THR A 357 -19.19 -26.85 -15.81
C THR A 357 -20.24 -26.98 -16.92
N PRO A 358 -19.91 -27.51 -18.11
CA PRO A 358 -20.89 -27.67 -19.17
C PRO A 358 -21.97 -28.66 -18.74
N SER A 359 -23.22 -28.19 -18.76
CA SER A 359 -24.42 -28.96 -18.45
C SER A 359 -24.50 -30.21 -19.32
N ARG A 360 -24.50 -31.39 -18.70
CA ARG A 360 -24.88 -32.64 -19.36
C ARG A 360 -26.19 -33.10 -18.74
N GLU A 361 -27.26 -32.96 -19.51
CA GLU A 361 -28.59 -33.48 -19.20
C GLU A 361 -28.52 -34.98 -18.92
N VAL A 362 -28.98 -35.42 -17.74
CA VAL A 362 -29.39 -36.80 -17.53
C VAL A 362 -30.67 -36.82 -16.70
N ASN A 363 -31.62 -37.55 -17.28
CA ASN A 363 -33.02 -37.72 -16.93
C ASN A 363 -33.25 -38.38 -15.56
N GLU A 364 -34.38 -38.04 -14.95
CA GLU A 364 -34.87 -38.47 -13.64
C GLU A 364 -35.17 -39.97 -13.55
N GLN A 365 -34.95 -40.57 -12.38
CA GLN A 365 -35.81 -41.64 -11.83
C GLN A 365 -35.63 -41.74 -10.30
N GLU A 366 -36.78 -41.75 -9.61
CA GLU A 366 -37.01 -41.61 -8.17
C GLU A 366 -36.64 -42.85 -7.33
N THR A 367 -36.19 -42.66 -6.08
CA THR A 367 -36.88 -43.15 -4.85
C THR A 367 -36.19 -42.66 -3.56
N PRO A 368 -36.93 -42.42 -2.44
CA PRO A 368 -36.48 -41.63 -1.29
C PRO A 368 -35.96 -42.48 -0.13
N MET A 369 -34.89 -42.04 0.55
CA MET A 369 -34.46 -42.59 1.85
C MET A 369 -34.42 -41.51 2.94
N LEU A 370 -35.09 -41.86 4.05
CA LEU A 370 -35.41 -41.06 5.22
C LEU A 370 -34.20 -40.86 6.15
N LEU A 371 -34.11 -39.64 6.71
CA LEU A 371 -33.26 -39.27 7.85
C LEU A 371 -33.75 -39.93 9.16
N PRO A 372 -32.85 -40.23 10.12
CA PRO A 372 -33.25 -40.43 11.53
C PRO A 372 -32.88 -39.22 12.41
N ASP A 373 -33.87 -38.75 13.17
CA ASP A 373 -33.80 -37.74 14.25
C ASP A 373 -33.28 -38.37 15.58
N PRO A 374 -32.61 -37.64 16.49
CA PRO A 374 -31.84 -38.21 17.59
C PRO A 374 -32.55 -38.08 18.94
N ARG A 375 -32.95 -39.19 19.57
CA ARG A 375 -33.28 -39.23 21.02
C ARG A 375 -33.04 -40.61 21.62
N HIS A 376 -32.00 -40.72 22.46
CA HIS A 376 -32.03 -41.31 23.80
C HIS A 376 -30.64 -41.74 24.24
N SER A 377 -30.13 -41.12 25.31
CA SER A 377 -29.30 -41.81 26.30
C SER A 377 -29.35 -41.05 27.61
N ARG A 378 -29.99 -41.66 28.61
CA ARG A 378 -30.01 -41.22 30.00
C ARG A 378 -29.76 -42.45 30.86
N ARG A 379 -28.91 -42.27 31.88
CA ARG A 379 -28.63 -43.12 33.07
C ARG A 379 -27.69 -44.32 32.83
N HIS A 380 -26.78 -44.70 33.73
CA HIS A 380 -26.61 -44.33 35.15
C HIS A 380 -25.15 -44.47 35.67
N GLN A 381 -24.91 -43.71 36.74
CA GLN A 381 -23.77 -43.66 37.67
C GLN A 381 -23.34 -44.99 38.30
N THR A 382 -22.07 -45.06 38.72
CA THR A 382 -21.72 -45.54 40.08
C THR A 382 -20.51 -44.77 40.62
N GLU A 383 -20.62 -44.36 41.87
CA GLU A 383 -19.72 -43.50 42.65
C GLU A 383 -18.57 -44.29 43.31
N GLN A 384 -17.41 -43.63 43.52
CA GLN A 384 -16.66 -43.74 44.78
C GLN A 384 -16.08 -42.36 45.17
N HIS A 385 -16.29 -42.00 46.43
CA HIS A 385 -15.95 -40.73 47.09
C HIS A 385 -14.48 -40.68 47.56
N GLN A 386 -13.82 -39.50 47.47
CA GLN A 386 -13.01 -38.97 48.58
C GLN A 386 -12.78 -37.44 48.53
N GLN A 387 -13.39 -36.76 49.52
CA GLN A 387 -13.13 -35.50 50.23
C GLN A 387 -12.32 -34.30 49.63
N ASN A 388 -13.06 -33.18 49.53
CA ASN A 388 -12.80 -31.80 50.01
C ASN A 388 -11.46 -31.06 49.77
N GLN A 389 -11.49 -30.04 48.89
CA GLN A 389 -11.15 -28.62 49.19
C GLN A 389 -11.40 -27.71 47.95
N PRO A 390 -11.92 -26.47 48.09
CA PRO A 390 -12.17 -25.56 46.96
C PRO A 390 -10.94 -24.68 46.60
N PRO A 391 -10.81 -24.25 45.32
CA PRO A 391 -9.67 -23.46 44.84
C PRO A 391 -9.85 -21.94 44.99
N SER A 392 -8.72 -21.28 45.26
CA SER A 392 -8.54 -19.85 45.49
C SER A 392 -8.62 -19.01 44.21
N ALA A 393 -9.25 -17.84 44.32
CA ALA A 393 -9.34 -16.79 43.28
C ALA A 393 -8.05 -15.94 43.15
N PRO A 394 -7.85 -15.23 42.02
CA PRO A 394 -6.62 -14.49 41.70
C PRO A 394 -6.56 -13.07 42.33
N PRO A 395 -5.37 -12.52 42.63
CA PRO A 395 -5.26 -11.18 43.19
C PRO A 395 -5.30 -10.07 42.12
N GLN A 396 -6.12 -9.05 42.39
CA GLN A 396 -6.15 -7.75 41.73
C GLN A 396 -5.11 -6.79 42.34
N TYR A 397 -4.38 -6.05 41.51
CA TYR A 397 -3.52 -4.95 41.94
C TYR A 397 -4.29 -3.63 41.99
N ILE A 398 -4.44 -3.08 43.19
CA ILE A 398 -5.06 -1.79 43.47
C ILE A 398 -4.03 -0.66 43.35
N ARG A 399 -4.49 0.43 42.72
CA ARG A 399 -3.81 1.70 42.48
C ARG A 399 -4.10 2.68 43.64
N HIS A 400 -3.09 3.18 44.34
CA HIS A 400 -3.22 4.35 45.22
C HIS A 400 -2.13 5.40 44.95
N ARG A 401 -2.49 6.66 45.17
CA ARG A 401 -1.86 7.90 44.67
C ARG A 401 -1.49 8.79 45.86
N GLN A 402 -0.48 9.66 45.64
CA GLN A 402 -0.08 10.88 46.40
C GLN A 402 1.04 10.72 47.47
N PRO A 403 1.70 11.82 47.91
CA PRO A 403 2.99 12.32 47.37
C PRO A 403 4.06 12.46 48.49
N PRO A 404 5.27 13.00 48.23
CA PRO A 404 6.06 13.55 49.32
C PRO A 404 6.52 15.00 49.14
N GLN A 405 6.69 15.61 50.32
CA GLN A 405 7.06 16.99 50.62
C GLN A 405 8.57 17.25 50.53
N GLN A 406 8.85 18.56 50.56
CA GLN A 406 10.11 19.30 50.52
C GLN A 406 11.19 18.86 51.52
N GLN A 407 12.45 18.93 51.09
CA GLN A 407 13.60 19.25 51.94
C GLN A 407 14.53 20.24 51.21
N GLN A 408 15.01 21.21 51.99
CA GLN A 408 15.76 22.41 51.60
C GLN A 408 17.28 22.22 51.67
N LEU A 409 18.00 23.17 51.04
CA LEU A 409 19.35 23.74 51.31
C LEU A 409 20.40 23.52 50.19
N PRO A 410 21.39 24.42 50.01
CA PRO A 410 21.42 25.88 50.23
C PRO A 410 21.93 26.68 49.01
N ARG A 411 21.68 28.00 49.06
CA ARG A 411 22.19 29.04 48.13
C ARG A 411 23.71 29.12 48.15
N HIS A 412 24.33 29.56 47.03
CA HIS A 412 25.33 30.65 47.03
C HIS A 412 25.87 31.03 45.62
N HIS A 413 26.04 32.35 45.44
CA HIS A 413 26.86 33.11 44.45
C HIS A 413 26.29 33.53 43.08
N THR A 414 25.65 34.70 43.13
CA THR A 414 25.55 35.73 42.10
C THR A 414 26.92 36.19 41.58
N ILE A 415 27.09 36.31 40.27
CA ILE A 415 28.20 37.06 39.64
C ILE A 415 27.58 38.19 38.79
N PRO A 416 28.06 39.44 38.91
CA PRO A 416 27.49 40.59 38.21
C PRO A 416 28.01 40.72 36.76
N ILE A 417 27.11 41.05 35.83
CA ILE A 417 27.46 41.50 34.49
C ILE A 417 27.63 43.02 34.53
N MET A 418 28.84 43.51 34.25
CA MET A 418 29.09 44.91 33.92
C MET A 418 29.26 45.09 32.40
N PRO A 419 28.90 46.27 31.86
CA PRO A 419 28.83 46.51 30.43
C PRO A 419 30.21 46.91 29.88
N ARG A 420 30.54 46.44 28.67
CA ARG A 420 31.60 47.04 27.86
C ARG A 420 31.11 47.31 26.45
N SER A 421 30.97 48.61 26.20
CA SER A 421 31.00 49.27 24.90
C SER A 421 32.30 48.96 24.16
N HIS A 422 32.23 48.66 22.86
CA HIS A 422 32.67 49.56 21.79
C HIS A 422 32.51 48.92 20.39
N THR A 423 31.83 49.69 19.54
CA THR A 423 32.08 49.90 18.09
C THR A 423 32.05 48.70 17.14
N ARG A 424 30.98 48.64 16.32
CA ARG A 424 31.11 48.21 14.92
C ARG A 424 30.11 48.96 14.02
N THR A 425 30.69 49.90 13.26
CA THR A 425 30.39 50.33 11.89
C THR A 425 29.12 49.81 11.22
N TYR A 426 28.28 50.76 10.79
CA TYR A 426 27.21 50.59 9.81
C TYR A 426 27.75 50.11 8.46
N SER A 427 27.11 49.08 7.89
CA SER A 427 27.13 48.74 6.47
C SER A 427 25.82 48.04 6.14
N ALA A 428 25.10 48.57 5.15
CA ALA A 428 23.71 48.25 4.83
C ALA A 428 23.48 46.79 4.37
N PRO A 429 22.31 46.18 4.64
CA PRO A 429 21.92 44.91 4.05
C PRO A 429 21.35 45.12 2.64
N ILE A 430 21.92 44.40 1.66
CA ILE A 430 21.33 44.20 0.34
C ILE A 430 20.13 43.26 0.51
N SER A 431 18.94 43.83 0.42
CA SER A 431 17.66 43.11 0.36
C SER A 431 17.53 42.38 -0.99
N ARG A 432 17.46 41.05 -0.97
CA ARG A 432 16.78 40.29 -2.02
C ARG A 432 15.28 40.44 -1.78
N GLN A 433 14.61 41.23 -2.61
CA GLN A 433 13.14 41.28 -2.67
C GLN A 433 12.63 39.93 -3.22
N GLU A 434 11.94 39.15 -2.40
CA GLU A 434 10.97 38.16 -2.85
C GLU A 434 9.66 38.91 -3.11
N GLU A 435 9.43 39.35 -4.34
CA GLU A 435 8.11 39.84 -4.75
C GLU A 435 7.22 38.62 -5.03
N GLY A 436 6.31 38.34 -4.10
CA GLY A 436 5.25 37.35 -4.27
C GLY A 436 4.25 37.76 -5.37
N ARG A 437 3.57 36.78 -5.97
CA ARG A 437 2.55 37.02 -7.00
C ARG A 437 1.33 37.71 -6.39
N SER A 438 0.71 38.62 -7.13
CA SER A 438 -0.56 39.21 -6.69
C SER A 438 -1.70 38.16 -6.73
N ILE A 439 -2.77 38.37 -5.97
CA ILE A 439 -3.94 37.47 -5.91
C ILE A 439 -4.48 37.13 -7.31
N VAL A 440 -4.53 38.12 -8.21
CA VAL A 440 -5.01 37.92 -9.58
C VAL A 440 -4.04 37.07 -10.40
N GLN A 441 -2.73 37.28 -10.24
CA GLN A 441 -1.71 36.44 -10.90
C GLN A 441 -1.68 35.02 -10.35
N GLN A 442 -1.94 34.84 -9.06
CA GLN A 442 -2.05 33.52 -8.43
C GLN A 442 -3.28 32.76 -8.96
N ALA A 443 -4.43 33.44 -9.06
CA ALA A 443 -5.65 32.85 -9.64
C ALA A 443 -5.44 32.41 -11.10
N PHE A 444 -4.75 33.23 -11.90
CA PHE A 444 -4.42 32.88 -13.29
C PHE A 444 -3.41 31.72 -13.38
N HIS A 445 -2.44 31.68 -12.47
CA HIS A 445 -1.46 30.59 -12.39
C HIS A 445 -2.11 29.25 -12.01
N MET A 446 -3.04 29.24 -11.05
CA MET A 446 -3.79 28.03 -10.68
C MET A 446 -4.67 27.54 -11.83
N ALA A 447 -5.40 28.43 -12.50
CA ALA A 447 -6.28 28.05 -13.60
C ALA A 447 -5.54 27.41 -14.80
N LEU A 448 -4.26 27.77 -15.02
CA LEU A 448 -3.46 27.25 -16.13
C LEU A 448 -2.64 26.00 -15.76
N ASN A 449 -2.32 25.82 -14.48
CA ASN A 449 -1.38 24.80 -14.02
C ASN A 449 -1.99 23.74 -13.09
N SER A 450 -3.24 23.90 -12.65
CA SER A 450 -3.97 22.88 -11.91
C SER A 450 -4.63 21.89 -12.89
N ASP A 451 -4.31 20.60 -12.72
CA ASP A 451 -4.93 19.51 -13.46
C ASP A 451 -6.36 19.26 -12.93
N PRO A 452 -7.41 19.38 -13.75
CA PRO A 452 -8.80 19.24 -13.31
C PRO A 452 -9.19 17.82 -12.85
N LEU A 453 -8.29 16.84 -12.92
CA LEU A 453 -8.52 15.46 -12.47
C LEU A 453 -7.72 15.06 -11.22
N LEU A 454 -6.95 15.99 -10.64
CA LEU A 454 -6.21 15.78 -9.40
C LEU A 454 -7.12 16.03 -8.18
N ASP A 455 -7.20 15.08 -7.25
CA ASP A 455 -7.96 15.22 -6.00
C ASP A 455 -7.41 16.37 -5.14
N SER A 456 -8.29 17.12 -4.48
CA SER A 456 -7.97 18.38 -3.76
C SER A 456 -6.91 18.23 -2.66
N ASP A 457 -6.69 17.01 -2.22
CA ASP A 457 -5.81 16.61 -1.13
C ASP A 457 -4.39 16.21 -1.61
N GLU A 458 -4.16 16.17 -2.93
CA GLU A 458 -2.84 15.93 -3.55
C GLU A 458 -2.23 17.18 -4.23
N GLU A 459 -2.86 18.35 -4.12
CA GLU A 459 -2.29 19.59 -4.68
C GLU A 459 -0.99 19.94 -3.93
N ASN A 460 0.14 19.91 -4.64
CA ASN A 460 1.42 20.34 -4.10
C ASN A 460 1.30 21.81 -3.69
N ALA A 461 1.33 22.09 -2.38
CA ALA A 461 1.22 23.43 -1.84
C ALA A 461 2.29 24.35 -2.47
N ASP A 462 1.85 25.28 -3.33
CA ASP A 462 2.66 26.36 -3.88
C ASP A 462 3.27 27.16 -2.72
N ASP A 463 4.57 27.46 -2.79
CA ASP A 463 5.24 28.20 -1.72
C ASP A 463 4.68 29.63 -1.56
N ASN A 464 3.98 30.18 -2.57
CA ASN A 464 3.20 31.41 -2.42
C ASN A 464 1.99 31.27 -1.49
N LEU A 465 1.33 30.11 -1.42
CA LEU A 465 0.23 29.86 -0.46
C LEU A 465 0.74 29.94 0.99
N ARG A 466 1.99 29.54 1.25
CA ARG A 466 2.61 29.60 2.58
C ARG A 466 2.87 31.03 3.06
N VAL A 467 3.08 31.98 2.15
CA VAL A 467 3.36 33.38 2.50
C VAL A 467 2.08 34.07 2.98
N ASP A 468 0.94 33.81 2.34
CA ASP A 468 -0.37 34.37 2.72
C ASP A 468 -0.85 33.86 4.09
N TYR A 469 -0.68 32.57 4.38
CA TYR A 469 -1.04 32.02 5.70
C TYR A 469 -0.21 32.59 6.85
N ARG A 470 1.05 33.00 6.60
CA ARG A 470 1.89 33.66 7.61
C ARG A 470 1.47 35.10 7.88
N ALA A 471 0.96 35.81 6.87
CA ALA A 471 0.47 37.18 7.02
C ALA A 471 -0.83 37.25 7.84
N LEU A 472 -1.72 36.26 7.71
CA LEU A 472 -2.99 36.18 8.45
C LEU A 472 -2.85 35.75 9.91
N SER A 473 -1.72 35.15 10.29
CA SER A 473 -1.44 34.74 11.68
C SER A 473 -0.85 35.85 12.57
N LEU A 474 -0.71 37.07 12.04
CA LEU A 474 -0.18 38.25 12.74
C LEU A 474 -1.22 39.38 12.90
N LEU A 475 -2.50 39.07 12.70
CA LEU A 475 -3.66 39.83 13.15
C LEU A 475 -4.43 38.99 14.17
#